data_AF-A0A2M9M4R7-F1
#
_entry.id   AF-A0A2M9M4R7-F1
#
_cell.length_a   1.000
_cell.length_b   1.000
_cell.length_c   1.000
_cell.angle_alpha   90.00
_cell.angle_beta   90.00
_cell.angle_gamma   90.00
#
_symmetry.space_group_name_H-M   'P 1'
#
loop_
_entity.id
_entity.type
_entity.pdbx_description
1 polymer ?
#
loop_
_entity_poly.entity_id
_entity_poly.type
_entity_poly.pdbx_seq_one_letter_code
_entity_poly.pdbx_strand_id
1 'polypeptide(L)' 'MLCYECDGLGRCPGCGGRGWVPDETHGRKNCRACHRTRVCLICRGAAELPVSDLSSYQRGYYPELDR' A
#
# COMPACT_ATOMS: atom_id res chain seq x y z
N MET A 1 -10.92 8.24 2.07
CA MET A 1 -10.86 7.11 3.03
C MET A 1 -9.41 6.68 3.18
N LEU A 2 -8.94 6.36 4.39
CA LEU A 2 -7.57 5.86 4.56
C LEU A 2 -7.38 4.59 3.75
N CYS A 3 -6.24 4.46 3.06
CA CYS A 3 -5.97 3.33 2.21
C CYS A 3 -5.84 2.03 3.02
N TYR A 4 -6.75 1.07 2.78
CA TYR A 4 -6.79 -0.24 3.46
C TYR A 4 -5.48 -1.06 3.35
N GLU A 5 -4.66 -0.82 2.34
CA GLU A 5 -3.43 -1.59 2.11
C GLU A 5 -2.27 -1.11 2.99
N CYS A 6 -2.26 0.17 3.37
CA CYS A 6 -1.13 0.78 4.08
C CYS A 6 -1.54 1.55 5.33
N ASP A 7 -2.78 1.39 5.78
CA ASP A 7 -3.34 2.01 6.98
C ASP A 7 -3.11 3.53 7.04
N GLY A 8 -3.20 4.20 5.89
CA GLY A 8 -2.98 5.65 5.82
C GLY A 8 -1.51 6.10 5.86
N LEU A 9 -0.54 5.20 5.75
CA LEU A 9 0.89 5.58 5.77
C LEU A 9 1.41 6.07 4.41
N GLY A 10 0.77 5.68 3.30
CA GLY A 10 1.20 5.98 1.92
C GLY A 10 2.49 5.25 1.49
N ARG A 11 3.23 4.65 2.40
CA ARG A 11 4.45 3.89 2.13
C ARG A 11 4.13 2.43 1.84
N CYS A 12 5.01 1.76 1.12
CA CYS A 12 4.86 0.32 0.90
C CYS A 12 4.86 -0.42 2.25
N PRO A 13 3.80 -1.19 2.59
CA PRO A 13 3.72 -1.91 3.86
C PRO A 13 4.81 -2.98 3.98
N GLY A 14 5.14 -3.66 2.86
CA GLY A 14 6.14 -4.72 2.85
C GLY A 14 7.60 -4.27 3.09
N CYS A 15 7.94 -3.01 2.87
CA CYS A 15 9.29 -2.49 3.14
C CYS A 15 9.33 -1.22 4.00
N GLY A 16 8.19 -0.75 4.50
CA GLY A 16 8.06 0.52 5.22
C GLY A 16 8.52 1.74 4.38
N GLY A 17 8.53 1.62 3.06
CA GLY A 17 9.02 2.65 2.14
C GLY A 17 10.53 2.68 1.88
N ARG A 18 11.29 1.65 2.29
CA ARG A 18 12.71 1.53 1.95
C ARG A 18 12.97 1.17 0.48
N GLY A 19 12.01 0.48 -0.16
CA GLY A 19 12.14 -0.06 -1.53
C GLY A 19 12.94 -1.36 -1.61
N TRP A 20 13.46 -1.84 -0.49
CA TRP A 20 14.21 -3.08 -0.34
C TRP A 20 13.89 -3.70 1.03
N VAL A 21 14.13 -5.00 1.15
CA VAL A 21 14.03 -5.75 2.40
C VAL A 21 15.37 -6.45 2.68
N PRO A 22 15.71 -6.69 3.96
CA PRO A 22 16.89 -7.47 4.30
C PRO A 22 16.89 -8.83 3.60
N ASP A 23 18.07 -9.27 3.17
CA ASP A 23 18.30 -10.58 2.57
C ASP A 23 19.54 -11.18 3.21
N GLU A 24 19.46 -12.39 3.74
CA GLU A 24 20.57 -12.99 4.48
C GLU A 24 21.78 -13.27 3.58
N THR A 25 21.54 -13.57 2.30
CA THR A 25 22.60 -13.92 1.35
C THR A 25 23.31 -12.69 0.76
N HIS A 26 22.55 -11.64 0.41
CA HIS A 26 23.09 -10.47 -0.29
C HIS A 26 23.03 -9.16 0.53
N GLY A 27 22.63 -9.24 1.80
CA GLY A 27 22.36 -8.11 2.69
C GLY A 27 21.04 -7.38 2.40
N ARG A 28 20.67 -7.23 1.12
CA ARG A 28 19.42 -6.60 0.68
C ARG A 28 18.90 -7.19 -0.62
N LYS A 29 17.57 -7.26 -0.74
CA LYS A 29 16.89 -7.52 -2.02
C LYS A 29 15.81 -6.50 -2.28
N ASN A 30 15.49 -6.29 -3.55
CA ASN A 30 14.43 -5.39 -3.96
C ASN A 30 13.09 -5.82 -3.35
N CYS A 31 12.33 -4.85 -2.83
CA CYS A 31 11.00 -5.14 -2.32
C CYS A 31 10.11 -5.53 -3.51
N ARG A 32 9.62 -6.76 -3.52
CA ARG A 32 8.72 -7.25 -4.57
C ARG A 32 7.34 -6.60 -4.51
N ALA A 33 6.86 -6.27 -3.32
CA ALA A 33 5.54 -5.65 -3.14
C ALA A 33 5.42 -4.27 -3.80
N CYS A 34 6.48 -3.45 -3.78
CA CYS A 34 6.47 -2.14 -4.43
C CYS A 34 7.39 -2.02 -5.63
N HIS A 35 8.12 -3.07 -6.03
CA HIS A 35 9.10 -3.02 -7.12
C HIS A 35 10.08 -1.83 -7.04
N ARG A 36 10.58 -1.52 -5.84
CA ARG A 36 11.44 -0.34 -5.52
C ARG A 36 10.78 1.04 -5.64
N THR A 37 9.47 1.15 -5.90
CA THR A 37 8.77 2.46 -5.95
C THR A 37 8.63 3.14 -4.58
N ARG A 38 8.82 2.41 -3.47
CA ARG A 38 8.80 2.90 -2.07
C ARG A 38 7.43 3.38 -1.57
N VAL A 39 6.43 3.48 -2.43
CA VAL A 39 5.06 3.86 -2.06
C VAL A 39 4.14 2.65 -2.02
N CYS A 40 3.01 2.77 -1.34
CA CYS A 40 1.92 1.82 -1.47
C CYS A 40 1.41 1.89 -2.91
N LEU A 41 1.33 0.76 -3.62
CA LEU A 41 0.91 0.76 -5.02
C LEU A 41 -0.60 1.00 -5.21
N ILE A 42 -1.39 0.81 -4.14
CA ILE A 42 -2.84 1.03 -4.16
C ILE A 42 -3.15 2.54 -4.12
N CYS A 43 -2.67 3.26 -3.10
CA CYS A 43 -2.88 4.72 -3.01
C CYS A 43 -1.79 5.56 -3.69
N ARG A 44 -0.74 4.93 -4.23
CA ARG A 44 0.40 5.58 -4.91
C ARG A 44 1.08 6.66 -4.07
N GLY A 45 1.08 6.50 -2.74
CA GLY A 45 1.67 7.48 -1.82
C GLY A 45 0.70 8.49 -1.24
N ALA A 46 -0.55 8.54 -1.73
CA ALA A 46 -1.54 9.50 -1.26
C ALA A 46 -2.05 9.22 0.16
N ALA A 47 -1.79 8.03 0.72
CA ALA A 47 -2.32 7.53 1.99
C ALA A 47 -3.84 7.37 2.04
N GLU A 48 -4.59 7.98 1.13
CA GLU A 48 -6.04 7.88 1.02
C GLU A 48 -6.49 7.46 -0.37
N LEU A 49 -7.74 7.01 -0.45
CA LEU A 49 -8.46 6.71 -1.67
C LEU A 49 -9.75 7.53 -1.74
N PRO A 50 -10.06 8.16 -2.89
CA PRO A 50 -11.34 8.82 -3.11
C PRO A 50 -12.47 7.78 -3.14
N VAL A 51 -13.56 8.02 -2.41
CA VAL A 51 -14.71 7.10 -2.36
C VAL A 51 -15.31 6.89 -3.76
N SER A 52 -15.33 7.94 -4.58
CA SER A 52 -15.80 7.91 -5.97
C SER A 52 -15.02 6.92 -6.85
N ASP A 53 -13.76 6.67 -6.51
CA ASP A 53 -12.82 5.90 -7.32
C ASP A 53 -12.67 4.46 -6.81
N LEU A 54 -13.36 4.11 -5.71
CA LEU A 54 -13.36 2.75 -5.17
C LEU A 54 -14.21 1.82 -6.05
N SER A 55 -13.55 0.79 -6.58
CA SER A 55 -14.22 -0.35 -7.18
C SER A 55 -15.06 -1.13 -6.16
N SER A 56 -16.05 -1.90 -6.62
CA SER A 56 -16.91 -2.72 -5.75
C SER A 56 -16.12 -3.66 -4.84
N TYR A 57 -15.02 -4.23 -5.35
CA TYR A 57 -14.12 -5.06 -4.54
C TYR A 57 -13.45 -4.25 -3.41
N GLN A 58 -12.95 -3.06 -3.72
CA GLN A 58 -12.28 -2.21 -2.73
C GLN A 58 -13.24 -1.67 -1.68
N ARG A 59 -14.51 -1.45 -2.03
CA ARG A 59 -15.56 -1.07 -1.07
C ARG A 59 -15.79 -2.13 0.00
N GLY A 60 -15.54 -3.40 -0.30
CA GLY A 60 -15.60 -4.48 0.71
C GLY A 60 -14.63 -4.31 1.90
N TYR A 61 -13.60 -3.47 1.77
CA TYR A 61 -12.71 -3.10 2.87
C TYR A 61 -13.24 -1.95 3.74
N TYR A 62 -14.33 -1.30 3.34
CA TYR A 62 -14.95 -0.15 4.00
C TYR A 62 -16.45 -0.39 4.22
N PRO A 63 -16.83 -1.35 5.08
CA PRO A 63 -18.23 -1.73 5.29
C PRO A 63 -19.13 -0.58 5.79
N GLU A 64 -18.54 0.47 6.35
CA GLU A 64 -19.23 1.69 6.75
C GLU A 64 -19.77 2.53 5.58
N LEU A 65 -19.28 2.32 4.35
CA LEU A 65 -19.71 3.07 3.16
C LEU A 65 -20.97 2.49 2.49
N ASP A 66 -21.35 1.26 2.83
CA ASP A 66 -22.55 0.59 2.29
C ASP A 66 -23.78 0.75 3.21
N ARG A 67 -23.70 1.62 4.23
CA ARG A 67 -24.83 2.01 5.11
C ARG A 67 -25.41 3.36 4.73
#